data_AF-A0A847V1F1-F1
#
_entry.id   AF-A0A847V1F1-F1
#
_cell.length_a   1.000
_cell.length_b   1.000
_cell.length_c   1.000
_cell.angle_alpha   90.00
_cell.angle_beta   90.00
_cell.angle_gamma   90.00
#
_symmetry.space_group_name_H-M   'P 1'
#
loop_
_entity.id
_entity.type
_entity.pdbx_description
1 polymer ?
#
loop_
_entity_poly.entity_id
_entity_poly.type
_entity_poly.pdbx_seq_one_letter_code
_entity_poly.pdbx_strand_id
1 'polypeptide(L)'
;MEALKEPFSREISEIRLELREMHDDLKRFMERSNREHMESLLADFRKGFSEVLIRHVEEEAEEGLEENMVEGCDMRDACKTRFSGLLKESAALFRNVDSEVGEEKIEELRSRLKDLRSKAPYDRCERCFSETSKLQEKQIELLRSTRIYETKDEKMQESQDLPVEAVVREILEPLDSKQRLQILKSLAIETKSFSSLSGLTGLRGGNLLFHLEKLLRSGMILQRHERGDYMITEKGYRAFLGIAEIYAKLNLES
;
A
#
# COMPACT_ATOMS: atom_id res chain seq x y z
N MET A 1 -58.14 -12.00 28.59
CA MET A 1 -56.67 -12.22 28.73
C MET A 1 -55.91 -12.03 27.40
N GLU A 2 -56.54 -11.45 26.37
CA GLU A 2 -55.94 -11.26 25.03
C GLU A 2 -55.49 -9.81 24.76
N ALA A 3 -56.15 -8.80 25.35
CA ALA A 3 -55.84 -7.38 25.11
C ALA A 3 -54.50 -6.88 25.73
N LEU A 4 -53.87 -7.66 26.61
CA LEU A 4 -52.58 -7.33 27.24
C LEU A 4 -51.37 -7.94 26.48
N LYS A 5 -51.59 -8.80 25.48
CA LYS A 5 -50.51 -9.46 24.71
C LYS A 5 -49.96 -8.60 23.56
N GLU A 6 -50.79 -7.76 22.95
CA GLU A 6 -50.39 -6.89 21.83
C GLU A 6 -49.39 -5.78 22.22
N PRO A 7 -49.57 -5.04 23.34
CA PRO A 7 -48.63 -3.98 23.73
C PRO A 7 -47.25 -4.55 24.11
N PHE A 8 -47.23 -5.63 24.90
CA PHE A 8 -46.01 -6.32 25.31
C PHE A 8 -45.25 -6.92 24.13
N SER A 9 -45.94 -7.46 23.13
CA SER A 9 -45.31 -7.99 21.91
C SER A 9 -44.68 -6.86 21.07
N ARG A 10 -45.29 -5.68 21.07
CA ARG A 10 -44.76 -4.47 20.42
C ARG A 10 -43.51 -3.95 21.12
N GLU A 11 -43.56 -3.75 22.44
CA GLU A 11 -42.39 -3.33 23.23
C GLU A 11 -41.22 -4.32 23.09
N ILE A 12 -41.47 -5.63 23.15
CA ILE A 12 -40.43 -6.64 22.95
C ILE A 12 -39.85 -6.58 21.53
N SER A 13 -40.66 -6.23 20.53
CA SER A 13 -40.20 -6.09 19.15
C SER A 13 -39.35 -4.83 18.94
N GLU A 14 -39.70 -3.73 19.60
CA GLU A 14 -38.94 -2.47 19.63
C GLU A 14 -37.60 -2.67 20.36
N ILE A 15 -37.60 -3.31 21.54
CA ILE A 15 -36.37 -3.67 22.27
C ILE A 15 -35.44 -4.54 21.41
N ARG A 16 -36.00 -5.51 20.66
CA ARG A 16 -35.20 -6.33 19.73
C ARG A 16 -34.65 -5.55 18.54
N LEU A 17 -35.33 -4.49 18.11
CA LEU A 17 -34.85 -3.62 17.05
C LEU A 17 -33.67 -2.78 17.56
N GLU A 18 -33.82 -2.11 18.71
CA GLU A 18 -32.74 -1.34 19.32
C GLU A 18 -31.51 -2.19 19.63
N LEU A 19 -31.70 -3.42 20.15
CA LEU A 19 -30.59 -4.35 20.38
C LEU A 19 -29.84 -4.73 19.10
N ARG A 20 -30.54 -4.83 17.96
CA ARG A 20 -29.88 -5.08 16.66
C ARG A 20 -29.10 -3.86 16.20
N GLU A 21 -29.66 -2.66 16.33
CA GLU A 21 -28.97 -1.42 15.98
C GLU A 21 -27.72 -1.21 16.83
N MET A 22 -27.81 -1.41 18.15
CA MET A 22 -26.65 -1.35 19.05
C MET A 22 -25.57 -2.38 18.68
N HIS A 23 -25.97 -3.59 18.32
CA HIS A 23 -25.03 -4.63 17.91
C HIS A 23 -24.33 -4.27 16.59
N ASP A 24 -25.06 -3.71 15.62
CA ASP A 24 -24.49 -3.25 14.36
C ASP A 24 -23.56 -2.05 14.54
N ASP A 25 -23.84 -1.16 15.49
CA ASP A 25 -22.97 -0.04 15.86
C ASP A 25 -21.70 -0.49 16.56
N LEU A 26 -21.80 -1.43 17.52
CA LEU A 26 -20.64 -2.06 18.17
C LEU A 26 -19.75 -2.75 17.15
N LYS A 27 -20.34 -3.48 16.22
CA LYS A 27 -19.62 -4.12 15.13
C LYS A 27 -18.90 -3.08 14.28
N ARG A 28 -19.60 -2.03 13.81
CA ARG A 28 -19.00 -0.92 13.04
C ARG A 28 -17.87 -0.22 13.80
N PHE A 29 -17.98 -0.08 15.11
CA PHE A 29 -16.93 0.49 15.96
C PHE A 29 -15.69 -0.41 16.03
N MET A 30 -15.85 -1.70 16.33
CA MET A 30 -14.75 -2.66 16.34
C MET A 30 -14.08 -2.76 14.96
N GLU A 31 -14.88 -2.73 13.90
CA GLU A 31 -14.46 -2.74 12.50
C GLU A 31 -13.54 -1.56 12.16
N ARG A 32 -13.85 -0.35 12.65
CA ARG A 32 -13.00 0.84 12.49
C ARG A 32 -11.75 0.75 13.35
N SER A 33 -11.90 0.39 14.62
CA SER A 33 -10.80 0.35 15.58
C SER A 33 -9.71 -0.65 15.18
N ASN A 34 -10.07 -1.85 14.73
CA ASN A 34 -9.10 -2.84 14.26
C ASN A 34 -8.37 -2.39 12.99
N ARG A 35 -9.09 -1.74 12.07
CA ARG A 35 -8.51 -1.22 10.83
C ARG A 35 -7.52 -0.10 11.13
N GLU A 36 -7.94 0.90 11.92
CA GLU A 36 -7.11 2.02 12.33
C GLU A 36 -5.85 1.55 13.07
N HIS A 37 -5.98 0.55 13.95
CA HIS A 37 -4.84 -0.03 14.66
C HIS A 37 -3.85 -0.71 13.70
N MET A 38 -4.34 -1.52 12.75
CA MET A 38 -3.48 -2.22 11.80
C MET A 38 -2.83 -1.26 10.80
N GLU A 39 -3.57 -0.26 10.30
CA GLU A 39 -3.05 0.80 9.44
C GLU A 39 -1.95 1.59 10.16
N SER A 40 -2.15 1.89 11.45
CA SER A 40 -1.14 2.55 12.28
C SER A 40 0.13 1.71 12.43
N LEU A 41 0.02 0.42 12.75
CA LEU A 41 1.17 -0.49 12.85
C LEU A 41 1.95 -0.60 11.52
N LEU A 42 1.24 -0.67 10.40
CA LEU A 42 1.85 -0.70 9.08
C LEU A 42 2.53 0.63 8.73
N ALA A 43 1.90 1.76 9.06
CA ALA A 43 2.49 3.08 8.87
C ALA A 43 3.78 3.25 9.69
N ASP A 44 3.77 2.83 10.95
CA ASP A 44 4.95 2.85 11.83
C ASP A 44 6.08 1.96 11.27
N PHE A 45 5.74 0.77 10.77
CA PHE A 45 6.71 -0.13 10.13
C PHE A 45 7.32 0.50 8.87
N ARG A 46 6.48 1.04 7.97
CA ARG A 46 6.94 1.71 6.74
C ARG A 46 7.84 2.91 7.06
N LYS A 47 7.43 3.71 8.04
CA LYS A 47 8.23 4.83 8.53
C LYS A 47 9.59 4.37 9.04
N GLY A 48 9.62 3.37 9.93
CA GLY A 48 10.88 2.82 10.46
C GLY A 48 11.79 2.27 9.35
N PHE A 49 11.22 1.57 8.37
CA PHE A 49 11.98 1.08 7.21
C PHE A 49 12.55 2.22 6.37
N SER A 50 11.74 3.24 6.06
CA SER A 50 12.20 4.41 5.30
C SER A 50 13.34 5.15 6.02
N GLU A 51 13.27 5.29 7.35
CA GLU A 51 14.30 5.96 8.16
C GLU A 51 15.64 5.21 8.17
N VAL A 52 15.61 3.88 8.05
CA VAL A 52 16.82 3.06 7.91
C VAL A 52 17.44 3.27 6.53
N LEU A 53 16.64 3.23 5.46
CA LEU A 53 17.12 3.48 4.10
C LEU A 53 17.70 4.88 3.94
N ILE A 54 17.01 5.89 4.47
CA ILE A 54 17.47 7.28 4.44
C ILE A 54 18.84 7.42 5.10
N ARG A 55 19.02 6.87 6.31
CA ARG A 55 20.32 6.91 6.98
C ARG A 55 21.41 6.23 6.17
N HIS A 56 21.15 5.02 5.68
CA HIS A 56 22.13 4.27 4.89
C HIS A 56 22.58 5.06 3.65
N VAL A 57 21.62 5.63 2.93
CA VAL A 57 21.86 6.42 1.73
C VAL A 57 22.59 7.73 2.04
N GLU A 58 22.25 8.39 3.15
CA GLU A 58 22.93 9.61 3.59
C GLU A 58 24.37 9.35 4.05
N GLU A 59 24.61 8.23 4.76
CA GLU A 59 25.93 7.78 5.17
C GLU A 59 26.80 7.44 3.96
N GLU A 60 26.30 6.64 3.00
CA GLU A 60 27.02 6.31 1.76
C GLU A 60 27.33 7.57 0.93
N ALA A 61 26.41 8.53 0.89
CA ALA A 61 26.62 9.80 0.20
C ALA A 61 27.74 10.62 0.84
N GLU A 62 27.76 10.71 2.17
CA GLU A 62 28.75 11.49 2.90
C GLU A 62 30.15 10.87 2.80
N GLU A 63 30.25 9.54 2.94
CA GLU A 63 31.49 8.78 2.74
C GLU A 63 31.98 8.91 1.29
N GLY A 64 31.09 8.69 0.32
CA GLY A 64 31.43 8.76 -1.11
C GLY A 64 31.93 10.14 -1.54
N LEU A 65 31.36 11.22 -1.00
CA LEU A 65 31.85 12.57 -1.23
C LEU A 65 33.20 12.82 -0.57
N GLU A 66 33.39 12.39 0.69
CA GLU A 66 34.66 12.60 1.40
C GLU A 66 35.82 11.89 0.69
N GLU A 67 35.62 10.65 0.24
CA GLU A 67 36.67 9.86 -0.39
C GLU A 67 37.01 10.31 -1.81
N ASN A 68 36.03 10.81 -2.58
CA ASN A 68 36.18 10.94 -4.03
C ASN A 68 36.23 12.39 -4.56
N MET A 69 35.96 13.39 -3.71
CA MET A 69 36.14 14.80 -4.06
C MET A 69 37.62 15.18 -4.21
N VAL A 70 37.89 16.18 -5.05
CA VAL A 70 39.26 16.66 -5.32
C VAL A 70 39.95 17.09 -4.02
N GLU A 71 41.12 16.51 -3.76
CA GLU A 71 41.99 16.87 -2.64
C GLU A 71 42.64 18.25 -2.85
N GLY A 72 42.85 19.00 -1.76
CA GLY A 72 43.50 20.31 -1.81
C GLY A 72 42.72 21.40 -2.57
N CYS A 73 41.40 21.23 -2.74
CA CYS A 73 40.53 22.23 -3.36
C CYS A 73 40.04 23.27 -2.34
N ASP A 74 40.28 24.54 -2.58
CA ASP A 74 39.86 25.65 -1.69
C ASP A 74 38.34 25.75 -1.51
N MET A 75 37.57 25.19 -2.45
CA MET A 75 36.10 25.17 -2.41
C MET A 75 35.53 23.85 -1.88
N ARG A 76 36.36 22.92 -1.40
CA ARG A 76 35.93 21.55 -1.04
C ARG A 76 34.73 21.55 -0.09
N ASP A 77 34.81 22.28 1.03
CA ASP A 77 33.75 22.30 2.04
C ASP A 77 32.42 22.89 1.51
N ALA A 78 32.51 23.95 0.70
CA ALA A 78 31.35 24.58 0.09
C ALA A 78 30.69 23.65 -0.95
N CYS A 79 31.49 22.97 -1.77
CA CYS A 79 31.00 21.98 -2.73
C CYS A 79 30.38 20.78 -2.00
N LYS A 80 31.05 20.27 -0.97
CA LYS A 80 30.58 19.13 -0.17
C LYS A 80 29.22 19.44 0.45
N THR A 81 29.10 20.61 1.09
CA THR A 81 27.82 21.07 1.67
C THR A 81 26.70 21.12 0.63
N ARG A 82 26.98 21.62 -0.58
CA ARG A 82 25.97 21.69 -1.66
C ARG A 82 25.59 20.30 -2.18
N PHE A 83 26.56 19.43 -2.39
CA PHE A 83 26.31 18.06 -2.87
C PHE A 83 25.60 17.22 -1.82
N SER A 84 26.05 17.23 -0.56
CA SER A 84 25.34 16.56 0.55
C SER A 84 23.92 17.08 0.69
N GLY A 85 23.67 18.39 0.49
CA GLY A 85 22.32 18.95 0.48
C GLY A 85 21.43 18.33 -0.60
N LEU A 86 21.90 18.27 -1.84
CA LEU A 86 21.16 17.63 -2.95
C LEU A 86 20.89 16.14 -2.72
N LEU A 87 21.90 15.41 -2.22
CA LEU A 87 21.78 13.97 -1.96
C LEU A 87 20.84 13.68 -0.79
N LYS A 88 20.78 14.56 0.23
CA LYS A 88 19.81 14.48 1.33
C LYS A 88 18.38 14.77 0.87
N GLU A 89 18.20 15.73 -0.03
CA GLU A 89 16.88 15.99 -0.62
C GLU A 89 16.38 14.79 -1.43
N SER A 90 17.26 14.14 -2.20
CA SER A 90 16.97 12.89 -2.90
C SER A 90 16.67 11.75 -1.92
N ALA A 91 17.45 11.60 -0.84
CA ALA A 91 17.17 10.62 0.21
C ALA A 91 15.82 10.86 0.90
N ALA A 92 15.39 12.11 1.08
CA ALA A 92 14.09 12.40 1.69
C ALA A 92 12.89 11.84 0.88
N LEU A 93 13.06 11.52 -0.40
CA LEU A 93 12.03 10.90 -1.23
C LEU A 93 11.65 9.49 -0.74
N PHE A 94 12.54 8.79 -0.05
CA PHE A 94 12.24 7.49 0.55
C PHE A 94 11.15 7.55 1.63
N ARG A 95 10.81 8.75 2.15
CA ARG A 95 9.67 8.91 3.08
C ARG A 95 8.31 8.72 2.39
N ASN A 96 8.26 8.82 1.06
CA ASN A 96 7.03 8.69 0.29
C ASN A 96 6.76 7.22 -0.10
N VAL A 97 6.95 6.27 0.82
CA VAL A 97 6.65 4.84 0.54
C VAL A 97 5.17 4.62 0.21
N ASP A 98 4.31 5.51 0.71
CA ASP A 98 2.85 5.44 0.54
C ASP A 98 2.33 6.23 -0.67
N SER A 99 3.19 6.99 -1.34
CA SER A 99 2.81 7.82 -2.48
C SER A 99 3.90 7.81 -3.54
N GLU A 100 3.50 7.50 -4.77
CA GLU A 100 4.44 7.48 -5.88
C GLU A 100 5.13 8.84 -6.04
N VAL A 101 6.47 8.82 -6.14
CA VAL A 101 7.24 10.01 -6.47
C VAL A 101 7.11 10.29 -7.96
N GLY A 102 6.53 11.43 -8.29
CA GLY A 102 6.39 11.85 -9.69
C GLY A 102 7.74 12.04 -10.38
N GLU A 103 7.81 11.61 -11.64
CA GLU A 103 8.97 11.75 -12.52
C GLU A 103 9.52 13.18 -12.58
N GLU A 104 8.64 14.18 -12.48
CA GLU A 104 8.99 15.60 -12.42
C GLU A 104 9.95 15.93 -11.27
N LYS A 105 9.77 15.29 -10.10
CA LYS A 105 10.61 15.55 -8.92
C LYS A 105 12.02 14.99 -9.09
N ILE A 106 12.14 13.84 -9.75
CA ILE A 106 13.43 13.24 -10.09
C ILE A 106 14.15 14.09 -11.14
N GLU A 107 13.44 14.58 -12.16
CA GLU A 107 14.06 15.45 -13.17
C GLU A 107 14.44 16.83 -12.59
N GLU A 108 13.66 17.37 -11.65
CA GLU A 108 14.03 18.58 -10.90
C GLU A 108 15.37 18.40 -10.17
N LEU A 109 15.56 17.27 -9.48
CA LEU A 109 16.82 16.97 -8.77
C LEU A 109 18.00 16.82 -9.74
N ARG A 110 17.80 16.15 -10.89
CA ARG A 110 18.82 15.99 -11.93
C ARG A 110 19.20 17.33 -12.56
N SER A 111 18.21 18.17 -12.88
CA SER A 111 18.43 19.49 -13.48
C SER A 111 19.19 20.43 -12.55
N ARG A 112 18.92 20.42 -11.24
CA ARG A 112 19.69 21.21 -10.26
C ARG A 112 21.17 20.87 -10.25
N LEU A 113 21.54 19.60 -10.36
CA LEU A 113 22.95 19.20 -10.44
C LEU A 113 23.59 19.70 -11.76
N LYS A 114 22.87 19.59 -12.88
CA LYS A 114 23.32 20.13 -14.19
C LYS A 114 23.51 21.66 -14.14
N ASP A 115 22.61 22.37 -13.47
CA ASP A 115 22.68 23.84 -13.31
C ASP A 115 23.84 24.28 -12.42
N LEU A 116 24.19 23.50 -11.40
CA LEU A 116 25.40 23.75 -10.61
C LEU A 116 26.66 23.49 -11.44
N ARG A 117 26.64 22.43 -12.26
CA ARG A 117 27.76 22.05 -13.12
C ARG A 117 28.06 23.12 -14.18
N SER A 118 27.05 23.74 -14.78
CA SER A 118 27.24 24.80 -15.79
C SER A 118 27.89 26.07 -15.23
N LYS A 119 27.87 26.25 -13.91
CA LYS A 119 28.46 27.38 -13.18
C LYS A 119 29.81 27.04 -12.54
N ALA A 120 30.34 25.84 -12.81
CA ALA A 120 31.59 25.39 -12.22
C ALA A 120 32.78 26.21 -12.72
N PRO A 121 33.65 26.72 -11.83
CA PRO A 121 34.73 27.64 -12.22
C PRO A 121 35.95 26.94 -12.85
N TYR A 122 36.08 25.61 -12.69
CA TYR A 122 37.27 24.87 -13.11
C TYR A 122 36.91 23.50 -13.70
N ASP A 123 37.66 23.04 -14.69
CA ASP A 123 37.50 21.71 -15.30
C ASP A 123 37.66 20.57 -14.28
N ARG A 124 38.54 20.75 -13.29
CA ARG A 124 38.74 19.76 -12.20
C ARG A 124 37.49 19.52 -11.36
N CYS A 125 36.51 20.43 -11.38
CA CYS A 125 35.23 20.24 -10.69
C CYS A 125 34.44 19.07 -11.27
N GLU A 126 34.69 18.70 -12.54
CA GLU A 126 34.04 17.59 -13.22
C GLU A 126 34.09 16.29 -12.42
N ARG A 127 35.21 16.00 -11.76
CA ARG A 127 35.33 14.84 -10.88
C ARG A 127 34.27 14.86 -9.79
N CYS A 128 34.15 15.95 -9.04
CA CYS A 128 33.17 16.04 -7.95
C CYS A 128 31.72 15.94 -8.47
N PHE A 129 31.41 16.54 -9.63
CA PHE A 129 30.09 16.43 -10.25
C PHE A 129 29.79 15.00 -10.73
N SER A 130 30.79 14.30 -11.30
CA SER A 130 30.65 12.91 -11.72
C SER A 130 30.36 12.01 -10.52
N GLU A 131 31.10 12.15 -9.42
CA GLU A 131 30.88 11.35 -8.21
C GLU A 131 29.52 11.66 -7.56
N THR A 132 29.13 12.94 -7.50
CA THR A 132 27.80 13.32 -7.02
C THR A 132 26.69 12.72 -7.90
N SER A 133 26.89 12.71 -9.22
CA SER A 133 25.93 12.14 -10.17
C SER A 133 25.80 10.62 -10.00
N LYS A 134 26.91 9.91 -9.76
CA LYS A 134 26.89 8.46 -9.49
C LYS A 134 26.13 8.16 -8.19
N LEU A 135 26.38 8.90 -7.12
CA LEU A 135 25.66 8.76 -5.86
C LEU A 135 24.16 9.03 -6.05
N GLN A 136 23.81 10.08 -6.79
CA GLN A 136 22.41 10.39 -7.09
C GLN A 136 21.73 9.29 -7.92
N GLU A 137 22.40 8.71 -8.92
CA GLU A 137 21.80 7.64 -9.71
C GLU A 137 21.59 6.37 -8.89
N LYS A 138 22.54 6.00 -8.02
CA LYS A 138 22.34 4.89 -7.05
C LYS A 138 21.10 5.09 -6.18
N GLN A 139 20.86 6.32 -5.71
CA GLN A 139 19.68 6.64 -4.93
C GLN A 139 18.39 6.45 -5.75
N ILE A 140 18.41 6.87 -7.01
CA ILE A 140 17.26 6.71 -7.93
C ILE A 140 17.02 5.22 -8.23
N GLU A 141 18.07 4.44 -8.45
CA GLU A 141 17.97 2.99 -8.63
C GLU A 141 17.36 2.31 -7.39
N LEU A 142 17.74 2.73 -6.19
CA LEU A 142 17.17 2.21 -4.95
C LEU A 142 15.68 2.62 -4.80
N LEU A 143 15.31 3.86 -5.16
CA LEU A 143 13.90 4.29 -5.24
C LEU A 143 13.08 3.42 -6.22
N ARG A 144 13.67 3.05 -7.36
CA ARG A 144 13.06 2.11 -8.33
C ARG A 144 12.90 0.70 -7.75
N SER A 145 13.95 0.15 -7.15
CA SER A 145 13.90 -1.21 -6.57
C SER A 145 12.90 -1.34 -5.41
N THR A 146 12.61 -0.23 -4.73
CA THR A 146 11.64 -0.16 -3.63
C THR A 146 10.23 0.20 -4.12
N ARG A 147 10.03 0.38 -5.44
CA ARG A 147 8.77 0.79 -6.09
C ARG A 147 8.20 2.11 -5.58
N ILE A 148 9.08 3.00 -5.09
CA ILE A 148 8.73 4.37 -4.71
C ILE A 148 8.69 5.27 -5.94
N TYR A 149 9.48 4.93 -6.97
CA TYR A 149 9.55 5.63 -8.24
C TYR A 149 9.52 4.62 -9.40
N GLU A 150 8.68 4.88 -10.39
CA GLU A 150 8.64 4.14 -11.67
C GLU A 150 8.54 5.15 -12.81
N THR A 151 9.24 4.89 -13.90
CA THR A 151 9.13 5.66 -15.14
C THR A 151 7.84 5.30 -15.89
N LYS A 152 7.39 6.20 -16.77
CA LYS A 152 6.25 5.91 -17.64
C LYS A 152 6.48 4.69 -18.53
N ASP A 153 7.71 4.50 -18.99
CA ASP A 153 8.09 3.36 -19.83
C ASP A 153 8.05 2.06 -19.02
N GLU A 154 8.56 2.04 -17.78
CA GLU A 154 8.47 0.88 -16.88
C GLU A 154 7.00 0.50 -16.62
N LYS A 155 6.14 1.49 -16.31
CA LYS A 155 4.70 1.26 -16.15
C LYS A 155 4.02 0.73 -17.40
N MET A 156 4.42 1.25 -18.57
CA MET A 156 3.88 0.81 -19.84
C MET A 156 4.35 -0.62 -20.16
N GLN A 157 5.60 -0.97 -19.87
CA GLN A 157 6.12 -2.33 -20.02
C GLN A 157 5.40 -3.31 -19.09
N GLU A 158 5.21 -2.98 -17.82
CA GLU A 158 4.42 -3.82 -16.89
C GLU A 158 3.00 -4.07 -17.40
N SER A 159 2.40 -3.10 -18.09
CA SER A 159 1.08 -3.27 -18.71
C SER A 159 1.10 -4.15 -19.96
N GLN A 160 2.20 -4.15 -20.72
CA GLN A 160 2.38 -4.97 -21.92
C GLN A 160 2.71 -6.42 -21.59
N ASP A 161 3.48 -6.64 -20.52
CA ASP A 161 3.89 -7.96 -20.04
C ASP A 161 2.90 -8.56 -19.03
N LEU A 162 1.70 -7.97 -18.92
CA LEU A 162 0.65 -8.46 -18.02
C LEU A 162 0.30 -9.91 -18.37
N PRO A 163 0.51 -10.89 -17.45
CA PRO A 163 0.21 -12.28 -17.75
C PRO A 163 -1.30 -12.52 -17.69
N VAL A 164 -1.99 -12.23 -18.79
CA VAL A 164 -3.46 -12.15 -18.90
C VAL A 164 -4.12 -13.41 -18.34
N GLU A 165 -3.66 -14.60 -18.70
CA GLU A 165 -4.24 -15.87 -18.22
C GLU A 165 -4.10 -16.03 -16.70
N ALA A 166 -2.96 -15.61 -16.14
CA ALA A 166 -2.76 -15.65 -14.70
C ALA A 166 -3.66 -14.62 -14.00
N VAL A 167 -3.78 -13.40 -14.54
CA VAL A 167 -4.69 -12.38 -13.99
C VAL A 167 -6.13 -12.87 -13.99
N VAL A 168 -6.60 -13.43 -15.10
CA VAL A 168 -7.96 -13.97 -15.22
C VAL A 168 -8.18 -15.08 -14.20
N ARG A 169 -7.32 -16.11 -14.19
CA ARG A 169 -7.53 -17.29 -13.35
C ARG A 169 -7.31 -17.03 -11.85
N GLU A 170 -6.33 -16.19 -11.51
CA GLU A 170 -5.89 -16.00 -10.12
C GLU A 170 -6.58 -14.83 -9.42
N ILE A 171 -7.12 -13.87 -10.18
CA ILE A 171 -7.70 -12.62 -9.65
C ILE A 171 -9.13 -12.44 -10.13
N LEU A 172 -9.38 -12.41 -11.44
CA LEU A 172 -10.72 -12.07 -11.94
C LEU A 172 -11.73 -13.19 -11.69
N GLU A 173 -11.47 -14.42 -12.11
CA GLU A 173 -12.38 -15.55 -11.91
C GLU A 173 -12.69 -15.83 -10.43
N PRO A 174 -11.75 -15.72 -9.46
CA PRO A 174 -12.05 -15.81 -8.04
C PRO A 174 -12.94 -14.69 -7.49
N LEU A 175 -12.93 -13.52 -8.13
CA LEU A 175 -13.57 -12.29 -7.62
C LEU A 175 -14.82 -11.88 -8.40
N ASP A 176 -15.03 -12.42 -9.60
CA ASP A 176 -16.20 -12.17 -10.45
C ASP A 176 -17.45 -12.86 -9.88
N SER A 177 -17.92 -12.33 -8.75
CA SER A 177 -19.15 -12.73 -8.05
C SER A 177 -19.42 -11.75 -6.94
N LYS A 178 -20.62 -11.19 -6.94
CA LYS A 178 -21.14 -10.32 -5.87
C LYS A 178 -20.91 -10.93 -4.48
N GLN A 179 -21.24 -12.21 -4.28
CA GLN A 179 -21.15 -12.87 -2.99
C GLN A 179 -19.70 -13.03 -2.53
N ARG A 180 -18.76 -13.34 -3.44
CA ARG A 180 -17.33 -13.46 -3.09
C ARG A 180 -16.71 -12.12 -2.72
N LEU A 181 -17.07 -11.05 -3.42
CA LEU A 181 -16.65 -9.69 -3.05
C LEU A 181 -17.26 -9.25 -1.72
N GLN A 182 -18.52 -9.60 -1.43
CA GLN A 182 -19.14 -9.35 -0.13
C GLN A 182 -18.43 -10.11 1.00
N ILE A 183 -18.06 -11.38 0.76
CA ILE A 183 -17.27 -12.18 1.71
C ILE A 183 -15.93 -11.48 1.99
N LEU A 184 -15.15 -11.15 0.95
CA LEU A 184 -13.85 -10.47 1.12
C LEU A 184 -13.99 -9.12 1.81
N LYS A 185 -14.97 -8.29 1.42
CA LYS A 185 -15.26 -7.03 2.10
C LYS A 185 -15.48 -7.22 3.60
N SER A 186 -16.18 -8.27 3.99
CA SER A 186 -16.45 -8.56 5.41
C SER A 186 -15.23 -9.13 6.15
N LEU A 187 -14.42 -9.95 5.46
CA LEU A 187 -13.21 -10.57 5.99
C LEU A 187 -12.00 -9.63 6.05
N ALA A 188 -12.01 -8.57 5.24
CA ALA A 188 -11.06 -7.47 5.30
C ALA A 188 -11.09 -6.72 6.64
N ILE A 189 -12.14 -6.95 7.45
CA ILE A 189 -12.34 -6.26 8.70
C ILE A 189 -12.19 -7.19 9.91
N GLU A 190 -12.82 -8.35 9.86
CA GLU A 190 -12.71 -9.34 10.93
C GLU A 190 -12.93 -10.76 10.40
N THR A 191 -12.52 -11.74 11.19
CA THR A 191 -12.76 -13.15 10.89
C THR A 191 -14.25 -13.48 10.97
N LYS A 192 -14.76 -14.36 10.10
CA LYS A 192 -16.18 -14.71 10.07
C LYS A 192 -16.39 -16.21 10.14
N SER A 193 -17.38 -16.65 10.91
CA SER A 193 -17.86 -18.02 10.90
C SER A 193 -18.68 -18.33 9.64
N PHE A 194 -18.86 -19.61 9.31
CA PHE A 194 -19.72 -20.04 8.20
C PHE A 194 -21.14 -19.48 8.34
N SER A 195 -21.72 -19.53 9.54
CA SER A 195 -23.07 -19.01 9.82
C SER A 195 -23.17 -17.51 9.59
N SER A 196 -22.12 -16.75 9.95
CA SER A 196 -22.06 -15.30 9.72
C SER A 196 -22.03 -15.00 8.21
N LEU A 197 -21.21 -15.71 7.45
CA LEU A 197 -21.12 -15.56 5.99
C LEU A 197 -22.41 -16.02 5.29
N SER A 198 -23.09 -17.03 5.81
CA SER A 198 -24.40 -17.48 5.32
C SER A 198 -25.46 -16.40 5.51
N GLY A 199 -25.50 -15.76 6.68
CA GLY A 199 -26.38 -14.62 6.93
C GLY A 199 -26.06 -13.42 6.03
N LEU A 200 -24.78 -13.09 5.87
CA LEU A 200 -24.32 -11.97 5.05
C LEU A 200 -24.67 -12.11 3.56
N THR A 201 -24.45 -13.30 3.00
CA THR A 201 -24.59 -13.55 1.56
C THR A 201 -25.98 -14.02 1.17
N GLY A 202 -26.79 -14.47 2.14
CA GLY A 202 -28.06 -15.17 1.90
C GLY A 202 -27.90 -16.60 1.37
N LEU A 203 -26.66 -17.08 1.20
CA LEU A 203 -26.39 -18.43 0.69
C LEU A 203 -26.38 -19.46 1.83
N ARG A 204 -26.82 -20.68 1.54
CA ARG A 204 -26.90 -21.77 2.52
C ARG A 204 -26.22 -23.04 2.01
N GLY A 205 -25.70 -23.84 2.95
CA GLY A 205 -25.16 -25.17 2.68
C GLY A 205 -24.14 -25.21 1.54
N GLY A 206 -24.35 -26.12 0.59
CA GLY A 206 -23.46 -26.33 -0.55
C GLY A 206 -23.22 -25.09 -1.42
N ASN A 207 -24.21 -24.19 -1.53
CA ASN A 207 -24.04 -22.97 -2.32
C ASN A 207 -22.99 -22.04 -1.71
N LEU A 208 -23.01 -21.86 -0.38
CA LEU A 208 -21.98 -21.06 0.28
C LEU A 208 -20.61 -21.76 0.22
N LEU A 209 -20.58 -23.08 0.44
CA LEU A 209 -19.34 -23.87 0.34
C LEU A 209 -18.68 -23.73 -1.03
N PHE A 210 -19.46 -23.73 -2.12
CA PHE A 210 -18.92 -23.51 -3.46
C PHE A 210 -18.14 -22.18 -3.59
N HIS A 211 -18.68 -21.07 -3.08
CA HIS A 211 -17.99 -19.78 -3.12
C HIS A 211 -16.77 -19.74 -2.21
N LEU A 212 -16.87 -20.33 -1.01
CA LEU A 212 -15.76 -20.39 -0.07
C LEU A 212 -14.61 -21.25 -0.63
N GLU A 213 -14.91 -22.39 -1.25
CA GLU A 213 -13.90 -23.24 -1.90
C GLU A 213 -13.18 -22.50 -3.02
N LYS A 214 -13.88 -21.71 -3.84
CA LYS A 214 -13.23 -20.91 -4.89
C LYS A 214 -12.27 -19.87 -4.30
N LEU A 215 -12.63 -19.23 -3.19
CA LEU A 215 -11.76 -18.28 -2.50
C LEU A 215 -10.59 -18.95 -1.76
N LEU A 216 -10.83 -20.13 -1.17
CA LEU A 216 -9.78 -20.93 -0.51
C LEU A 216 -8.76 -21.44 -1.53
N ARG A 217 -9.22 -22.04 -2.64
CA ARG A 217 -8.35 -22.60 -3.68
C ARG A 217 -7.50 -21.55 -4.39
N SER A 218 -8.02 -20.33 -4.54
CA SER A 218 -7.26 -19.20 -5.09
C SER A 218 -6.35 -18.51 -4.05
N GLY A 219 -6.40 -18.94 -2.79
CA GLY A 219 -5.62 -18.36 -1.70
C GLY A 219 -6.07 -16.95 -1.30
N MET A 220 -7.30 -16.54 -1.62
CA MET A 220 -7.86 -15.24 -1.22
C MET A 220 -8.30 -15.23 0.24
N ILE A 221 -8.71 -16.38 0.76
CA ILE A 221 -9.07 -16.57 2.17
C ILE A 221 -8.41 -17.84 2.70
N LEU A 222 -8.31 -17.95 4.02
CA LEU A 222 -7.92 -19.16 4.72
C LEU A 222 -8.98 -19.52 5.76
N GLN A 223 -9.03 -20.79 6.14
CA GLN A 223 -9.85 -21.27 7.25
C GLN A 223 -8.91 -21.72 8.36
N ARG A 224 -9.10 -21.26 9.61
CA ARG A 224 -8.16 -21.57 10.70
C ARG A 224 -7.98 -23.08 10.94
N HIS A 225 -9.07 -23.84 10.90
CA HIS A 225 -9.14 -25.30 11.04
C HIS A 225 -10.39 -25.81 10.30
N GLU A 226 -10.64 -27.12 10.16
CA GLU A 226 -11.77 -27.68 9.35
C GLU A 226 -13.17 -27.09 9.69
N ARG A 227 -13.37 -26.58 10.91
CA ARG A 227 -14.59 -25.88 11.33
C ARG A 227 -14.33 -24.48 11.90
N GLY A 228 -13.14 -23.96 11.67
CA GLY A 228 -12.71 -22.65 12.15
C GLY A 228 -13.29 -21.52 11.32
N ASP A 229 -13.17 -20.31 11.86
CA ASP A 229 -13.51 -19.08 11.16
C ASP A 229 -12.63 -18.87 9.93
N TYR A 230 -13.20 -18.17 8.96
CA TYR A 230 -12.53 -17.72 7.76
C TYR A 230 -11.84 -16.39 8.01
N MET A 231 -10.68 -16.20 7.37
CA MET A 231 -9.88 -14.98 7.43
C MET A 231 -9.44 -14.61 6.01
N ILE A 232 -9.30 -13.31 5.74
CA ILE A 232 -8.69 -12.85 4.49
C ILE A 232 -7.18 -13.11 4.52
N THR A 233 -6.60 -13.47 3.38
CA THR A 233 -5.13 -13.51 3.21
C THR A 233 -4.62 -12.15 2.74
N GLU A 234 -3.31 -11.96 2.73
CA GLU A 234 -2.71 -10.76 2.10
C GLU A 234 -3.09 -10.65 0.61
N LYS A 235 -3.06 -11.77 -0.14
CA LYS A 235 -3.50 -11.81 -1.55
C LYS A 235 -4.94 -11.34 -1.69
N GLY A 236 -5.84 -11.87 -0.85
CA GLY A 236 -7.26 -11.47 -0.85
C GLY A 236 -7.47 -10.00 -0.51
N TYR A 237 -6.73 -9.49 0.47
CA TYR A 237 -6.82 -8.10 0.90
C TYR A 237 -6.33 -7.14 -0.17
N ARG A 238 -5.14 -7.38 -0.75
CA ARG A 238 -4.59 -6.56 -1.84
C ARG A 238 -5.49 -6.58 -3.08
N ALA A 239 -6.02 -7.75 -3.46
CA ALA A 239 -6.92 -7.85 -4.60
C ALA A 239 -8.25 -7.09 -4.37
N PHE A 240 -8.81 -7.17 -3.15
CA PHE A 240 -10.00 -6.39 -2.79
C PHE A 240 -9.75 -4.88 -2.81
N LEU A 241 -8.62 -4.41 -2.27
CA LEU A 241 -8.25 -2.99 -2.33
C LEU A 241 -8.03 -2.52 -3.77
N GLY A 242 -7.38 -3.31 -4.62
CA GLY A 242 -7.20 -2.98 -6.03
C GLY A 242 -8.53 -2.80 -6.78
N ILE A 243 -9.54 -3.63 -6.49
CA ILE A 243 -10.89 -3.45 -7.05
C ILE A 243 -11.54 -2.15 -6.54
N ALA A 244 -11.40 -1.83 -5.25
CA ALA A 244 -11.93 -0.60 -4.69
C ALA A 244 -11.27 0.64 -5.31
N GLU A 245 -9.97 0.58 -5.57
CA GLU A 245 -9.21 1.63 -6.25
C GLU A 245 -9.67 1.81 -7.71
N ILE A 246 -9.86 0.70 -8.44
CA ILE A 246 -10.42 0.74 -9.81
C ILE A 246 -11.81 1.40 -9.79
N TYR A 247 -12.69 0.99 -8.87
CA TYR A 247 -14.02 1.60 -8.73
C TYR A 247 -13.94 3.11 -8.48
N ALA A 248 -13.07 3.55 -7.56
CA ALA A 248 -12.87 4.96 -7.25
C ALA A 248 -12.32 5.77 -8.44
N LYS A 249 -11.37 5.20 -9.18
CA LYS A 249 -10.76 5.85 -10.36
C LYS A 249 -11.73 5.95 -11.54
N LEU A 250 -12.62 4.99 -11.70
CA LEU A 250 -13.57 4.94 -12.82
C LEU A 250 -14.82 5.79 -12.61
N ASN A 251 -14.97 6.47 -11.46
CA ASN A 251 -16.14 7.30 -11.11
C ASN A 251 -17.47 6.59 -11.39
N LEU A 252 -17.54 5.29 -11.11
CA LEU A 252 -18.77 4.54 -11.31
C LEU A 252 -19.80 5.02 -10.28
N GLU A 253 -20.93 5.55 -10.75
CA GLU A 253 -22.02 5.99 -9.86
C GLU A 253 -22.58 4.80 -9.07
N SER A 254 -23.01 5.07 -7.83
CA SER A 254 -23.56 4.10 -6.88
C SER A 254 -25.04 3.83 -7.12
#